data_AF-A0A4P9ZQS9-F1
#
_entry.id   AF-A0A4P9ZQS9-F1
#
_cell.length_a   1.000
_cell.length_b   1.000
_cell.length_c   1.000
_cell.angle_alpha   90.00
_cell.angle_beta   90.00
_cell.angle_gamma   90.00
#
_symmetry.space_group_name_H-M   'P 1'
#
loop_
_entity.id
_entity.type
_entity.pdbx_description
1 polymer ?
#
loop_
_entity_poly.entity_id
_entity_poly.type
_entity_poly.pdbx_seq_one_letter_code
_entity_poly.pdbx_strand_id
1 'polypeptide(L)'
;TIAVGITGVVLSSFPWFDFSEYRYIRVTVFSLMAASGLIPMVHLASDRGLALTVQFIAPIVKSLLCYGTGVYFYANKYPERLWPGLFDHIGNSHQLWHMAVIGGIYYHYNAALHFFNNRYAFGCLA
;
A
#
# COMPACT_ATOMS: atom_id res chain seq x y z
N THR A 1 12.83 2.09 -5.07
CA THR A 1 12.30 1.06 -4.14
C THR A 1 13.32 0.57 -3.13
N ILE A 2 14.52 0.12 -3.54
CA ILE A 2 15.53 -0.46 -2.61
C ILE A 2 15.92 0.52 -1.48
N ALA A 3 16.28 1.76 -1.81
CA ALA A 3 16.68 2.76 -0.82
C ALA A 3 15.59 3.02 0.25
N VAL A 4 14.34 3.17 -0.17
CA VAL A 4 13.20 3.38 0.74
C VAL A 4 12.88 2.13 1.56
N GLY A 5 13.05 0.94 0.98
CA GLY A 5 12.89 -0.34 1.69
C GLY A 5 13.94 -0.53 2.79
N ILE A 6 15.22 -0.28 2.48
CA ILE A 6 16.30 -0.30 3.49
C ILE A 6 16.02 0.71 4.60
N THR A 7 15.60 1.92 4.23
CA THR A 7 15.22 2.96 5.20
C THR A 7 14.11 2.47 6.13
N GLY A 8 13.06 1.82 5.60
CA GLY A 8 11.99 1.25 6.41
C GLY A 8 12.48 0.20 7.42
N VAL A 9 13.34 -0.72 6.98
CA VAL A 9 13.91 -1.76 7.85
C VAL A 9 14.79 -1.15 8.95
N VAL A 10 15.71 -0.26 8.57
CA VAL A 10 16.65 0.37 9.52
C VAL A 10 15.88 1.22 10.53
N LEU A 11 14.93 2.05 10.10
CA LEU A 11 14.12 2.86 11.00
C LEU A 11 13.31 2.00 11.97
N SER A 12 12.72 0.89 11.50
CA SER A 12 11.97 -0.04 12.36
C SER A 12 12.79 -0.77 13.41
N SER A 13 14.12 -0.76 13.28
CA SER A 13 15.02 -1.38 14.26
C SER A 13 15.32 -0.48 15.46
N PHE A 14 14.95 0.81 15.40
CA PHE A 14 15.14 1.72 16.52
C PHE A 14 13.92 1.75 17.45
N PRO A 15 14.10 1.63 18.79
CA PRO A 15 12.99 1.59 19.75
C PRO A 15 12.09 2.84 19.71
N TRP A 16 12.66 4.01 19.40
CA TRP A 16 11.89 5.26 19.34
C TRP A 16 10.86 5.26 18.22
N PHE A 17 11.07 4.48 17.16
CA PHE A 17 10.17 4.43 16.02
C PHE A 17 8.80 3.85 16.40
N ASP A 18 8.74 3.02 17.44
CA ASP A 18 7.49 2.40 17.92
C ASP A 18 6.65 3.30 18.81
N PHE A 19 7.21 4.42 19.31
CA PHE A 19 6.43 5.33 20.12
C PHE A 19 5.25 5.91 19.35
N SER A 20 4.14 6.11 20.07
CA SER A 20 2.87 6.50 19.46
C SER A 20 2.92 7.88 18.78
N GLU A 21 3.86 8.73 19.20
CA GLU A 21 4.17 10.06 18.68
C GLU A 21 4.71 10.02 17.24
N TYR A 22 5.51 9.01 16.90
CA TYR A 22 6.14 8.87 15.58
C TYR A 22 5.29 8.09 14.57
N ARG A 23 4.01 7.87 14.87
CA ARG A 23 3.07 7.19 13.97
C ARG A 23 3.05 7.76 12.57
N TYR A 24 3.01 9.08 12.43
CA TYR A 24 2.98 9.72 11.12
C TYR A 24 4.26 9.49 10.33
N ILE A 25 5.43 9.48 10.98
CA ILE A 25 6.70 9.14 10.34
C ILE A 25 6.61 7.73 9.77
N ARG A 26 6.14 6.76 10.57
CA ARG A 26 5.97 5.37 10.13
C ARG A 26 5.03 5.24 8.93
N VAL A 27 3.86 5.88 8.99
CA VAL A 27 2.91 5.91 7.86
C VAL A 27 3.57 6.49 6.62
N THR A 28 4.23 7.64 6.74
CA THR A 28 4.88 8.31 5.60
C THR A 28 5.96 7.44 4.97
N VAL A 29 6.84 6.81 5.76
CA VAL A 29 7.93 5.96 5.23
C VAL A 29 7.36 4.80 4.40
N PHE A 30 6.36 4.08 4.94
CA PHE A 30 5.76 2.95 4.23
C PHE A 30 4.88 3.39 3.03
N SER A 31 4.19 4.53 3.13
CA SER A 31 3.44 5.09 2.01
C SER A 31 4.36 5.56 0.88
N LEU A 32 5.53 6.13 1.19
CA LEU A 32 6.54 6.49 0.18
C LEU A 32 7.14 5.26 -0.49
N MET A 33 7.35 4.17 0.27
CA MET A 33 7.77 2.89 -0.30
C MET A 33 6.74 2.38 -1.31
N ALA A 34 5.45 2.44 -0.99
CA ALA A 34 4.38 2.09 -1.94
C ALA A 34 4.32 3.05 -3.14
N ALA A 35 4.41 4.36 -2.91
CA ALA A 35 4.39 5.39 -3.96
C ALA A 35 5.57 5.27 -4.94
N SER A 36 6.67 4.64 -4.54
CA SER A 36 7.79 4.36 -5.46
C SER A 36 7.39 3.47 -6.66
N GLY A 37 6.27 2.74 -6.57
CA GLY A 37 5.67 2.00 -7.67
C GLY A 37 5.12 2.89 -8.80
N LEU A 38 4.93 4.19 -8.58
CA LEU A 38 4.51 5.12 -9.64
C LEU A 38 5.60 5.32 -10.70
N ILE A 39 6.88 5.21 -10.33
CA ILE A 39 8.00 5.39 -11.26
C ILE A 39 7.94 4.39 -12.43
N PRO A 40 7.88 3.07 -12.21
CA PRO A 40 7.74 2.12 -13.32
C PRO A 40 6.40 2.27 -14.06
N MET A 41 5.33 2.72 -13.42
CA MET A 41 4.05 2.99 -14.11
C MET A 41 4.16 4.16 -15.10
N VAL A 42 4.81 5.25 -14.71
CA VAL A 42 5.05 6.42 -15.58
C VAL A 42 5.97 6.03 -16.74
N HIS A 43 7.01 5.25 -16.47
CA HIS A 43 7.88 4.73 -17.52
C HIS A 43 7.10 3.86 -18.53
N LEU A 44 6.27 2.93 -18.03
CA LEU A 44 5.44 2.07 -18.87
C LEU A 44 4.41 2.87 -19.69
N ALA A 45 3.80 3.90 -19.11
CA ALA A 45 2.87 4.79 -19.80
C ALA A 45 3.57 5.62 -20.90
N SER A 46 4.84 5.95 -20.71
CA SER A 46 5.64 6.66 -21.72
C SER A 46 6.01 5.76 -22.90
N ASP A 47 6.25 4.46 -22.66
CA ASP A 47 6.59 3.48 -23.69
C ASP A 47 5.37 2.94 -24.45
N ARG A 48 4.25 2.69 -23.75
CA ARG A 48 3.06 2.00 -24.30
C ARG A 48 1.83 2.88 -24.49
N GLY A 49 1.91 4.13 -24.05
CA GLY A 49 0.79 5.04 -24.04
C GLY A 49 -0.12 4.82 -22.82
N LEU A 50 -0.67 5.93 -22.33
CA LEU A 50 -1.44 5.98 -21.08
C LEU A 50 -2.65 5.03 -21.09
N ALA A 51 -3.41 4.99 -22.19
CA ALA A 51 -4.65 4.21 -22.27
C ALA A 51 -4.41 2.71 -22.08
N LEU A 52 -3.40 2.17 -22.77
CA LEU A 52 -3.05 0.76 -22.65
C LEU A 52 -2.50 0.46 -21.25
N THR A 53 -1.63 1.31 -20.71
CA THR A 53 -1.07 1.12 -19.37
C THR A 53 -2.14 1.13 -18.30
N VAL A 54 -3.11 2.05 -18.35
CA VAL A 54 -4.23 2.10 -17.39
C VAL A 54 -5.05 0.82 -17.44
N GLN A 55 -5.36 0.31 -18.63
CA GLN A 55 -6.08 -0.96 -18.77
C GLN A 55 -5.29 -2.12 -18.17
N PHE A 56 -3.98 -2.18 -18.44
CA PHE A 56 -3.10 -3.21 -17.91
C PHE A 56 -3.02 -3.18 -16.38
N ILE A 57 -2.86 -2.00 -15.75
CA ILE A 57 -2.70 -1.88 -14.29
C ILE A 57 -4.03 -1.84 -13.52
N ALA A 58 -5.18 -1.73 -14.20
CA ALA A 58 -6.50 -1.61 -13.56
C ALA A 58 -6.77 -2.63 -12.43
N PRO A 59 -6.34 -3.91 -12.52
CA PRO A 59 -6.54 -4.88 -11.45
C PRO A 59 -5.91 -4.49 -10.09
N ILE A 60 -4.83 -3.69 -10.09
CA ILE A 60 -4.15 -3.23 -8.88
C ILE A 60 -5.00 -2.25 -8.06
N VAL A 61 -5.95 -1.55 -8.68
CA VAL A 61 -6.74 -0.48 -8.02
C VAL A 61 -7.45 -0.99 -6.77
N LYS A 62 -7.99 -2.21 -6.80
CA LYS A 62 -8.66 -2.83 -5.64
C LYS A 62 -7.71 -2.97 -4.45
N SER A 63 -6.47 -3.41 -4.72
CA SER A 63 -5.43 -3.52 -3.70
C SER A 63 -5.06 -2.16 -3.12
N LEU A 64 -4.90 -1.13 -3.97
CA LEU A 64 -4.59 0.23 -3.53
C LEU A 64 -5.69 0.84 -2.67
N LEU A 65 -6.96 0.60 -3.01
CA LEU A 65 -8.09 1.05 -2.19
C LEU A 65 -8.05 0.40 -0.80
N CYS A 66 -7.78 -0.91 -0.70
CA CYS A 66 -7.63 -1.57 0.58
C CYS A 66 -6.46 -1.00 1.41
N TYR A 67 -5.28 -0.83 0.82
CA TYR A 67 -4.15 -0.23 1.56
C TYR A 67 -4.44 1.21 1.96
N GLY A 68 -5.06 2.01 1.08
CA GLY A 68 -5.43 3.40 1.35
C GLY A 68 -6.43 3.52 2.49
N THR A 69 -7.47 2.68 2.53
CA THR A 69 -8.43 2.66 3.64
C THR A 69 -7.77 2.22 4.95
N GLY A 70 -6.91 1.20 4.92
CA GLY A 70 -6.14 0.78 6.09
C GLY A 70 -5.25 1.88 6.66
N VAL A 71 -4.51 2.59 5.81
CA VAL A 71 -3.69 3.75 6.20
C VAL A 71 -4.56 4.87 6.78
N TYR A 72 -5.72 5.14 6.18
CA TYR A 72 -6.65 6.15 6.69
C TYR A 72 -7.11 5.84 8.11
N PHE A 73 -7.58 4.62 8.39
CA PHE A 73 -8.01 4.23 9.74
C PHE A 73 -6.86 4.33 10.74
N TYR A 74 -5.70 3.74 10.40
CA TYR A 74 -4.54 3.70 11.28
C TYR A 74 -3.98 5.07 11.62
N ALA A 75 -3.84 5.95 10.63
CA ALA A 75 -3.30 7.28 10.83
C ALA A 75 -4.23 8.13 11.73
N ASN A 76 -5.55 8.03 11.52
CA ASN A 76 -6.52 8.89 12.19
C ASN A 76 -7.04 8.36 13.54
N LYS A 77 -6.69 7.11 13.93
CA LYS A 77 -7.26 6.42 15.11
C LYS A 77 -8.78 6.31 15.07
N TYR A 78 -9.35 6.11 13.89
CA TYR A 78 -10.81 5.97 13.74
C TYR A 78 -11.19 4.48 13.81
N PRO A 79 -12.27 4.09 14.53
CA PRO A 79 -13.27 4.93 15.21
C PRO A 79 -12.98 5.26 16.68
N GLU A 80 -11.94 4.67 17.29
CA GLU A 80 -11.69 4.78 18.74
C GLU A 80 -11.44 6.22 19.23
N ARG A 81 -11.00 7.11 18.33
CA ARG A 81 -10.87 8.54 18.61
C ARG A 81 -12.21 9.21 18.93
N LEU A 82 -13.32 8.74 18.33
CA LEU A 82 -14.65 9.32 18.54
C LEU A 82 -15.36 8.75 19.77
N TRP A 83 -15.15 7.47 20.05
CA TRP A 83 -15.77 6.77 21.18
C TRP A 83 -14.71 6.04 22.01
N PRO A 84 -13.99 6.76 22.88
CA PRO A 84 -13.01 6.15 23.78
C PRO A 84 -13.68 5.08 24.68
N GLY A 85 -13.03 3.94 24.86
CA GLY A 85 -13.54 2.83 25.67
C GLY A 85 -14.44 1.83 24.92
N LEU A 86 -15.07 2.24 23.81
CA LEU A 86 -15.99 1.37 23.07
C LEU A 86 -15.26 0.32 22.20
N PHE A 87 -14.07 0.66 21.71
CA PHE A 87 -13.32 -0.14 20.73
C PHE A 87 -12.04 -0.77 21.31
N ASP A 88 -11.94 -0.89 22.63
CA ASP A 88 -10.72 -1.33 23.31
C ASP A 88 -10.32 -2.77 22.96
N HIS A 89 -11.31 -3.64 22.69
CA HIS A 89 -11.07 -5.04 22.36
C HIS A 89 -11.34 -5.39 20.90
N ILE A 90 -12.38 -4.81 20.28
CA ILE A 90 -12.82 -5.14 18.92
C ILE A 90 -13.12 -3.86 18.14
N GLY A 91 -12.68 -3.80 16.88
CA GLY A 91 -13.04 -2.75 15.93
C GLY A 91 -12.19 -1.47 16.02
N ASN A 92 -11.11 -1.47 16.80
CA ASN A 92 -10.16 -0.35 16.77
C ASN A 92 -9.44 -0.23 15.42
N SER A 93 -8.90 0.96 15.16
CA SER A 93 -8.18 1.28 13.92
C SER A 93 -7.06 0.31 13.56
N HIS A 94 -6.40 -0.29 14.55
CA HIS A 94 -5.33 -1.25 14.29
C HIS A 94 -5.88 -2.56 13.73
N GLN A 95 -6.96 -3.09 14.30
CA GLN A 95 -7.63 -4.27 13.75
C GLN A 95 -8.18 -4.00 12.35
N LEU A 96 -8.80 -2.84 12.13
CA LEU A 96 -9.29 -2.44 10.81
C LEU A 96 -8.15 -2.32 9.79
N TRP A 97 -7.00 -1.79 10.20
CA TRP A 97 -5.78 -1.77 9.40
C TRP A 97 -5.34 -3.18 9.00
N HIS A 98 -5.32 -4.14 9.93
CA HIS A 98 -4.91 -5.52 9.64
C HIS A 98 -5.84 -6.16 8.62
N MET A 99 -7.16 -5.99 8.80
CA MET A 99 -8.16 -6.49 7.85
C MET A 99 -7.97 -5.89 6.45
N ALA A 100 -7.70 -4.59 6.38
CA ALA A 100 -7.43 -3.89 5.14
C ALA A 100 -6.13 -4.38 4.46
N VAL A 101 -5.09 -4.68 5.23
CA VAL A 101 -3.83 -5.27 4.72
C VAL A 101 -4.06 -6.66 4.14
N ILE A 102 -4.84 -7.52 4.81
CA ILE A 102 -5.18 -8.85 4.30
C ILE A 102 -5.88 -8.74 2.94
N GLY A 103 -6.89 -7.87 2.83
CA GLY A 103 -7.57 -7.60 1.55
C GLY A 103 -6.63 -7.01 0.51
N GLY A 104 -5.76 -6.09 0.91
CA GLY A 104 -4.73 -5.48 0.08
C GLY A 104 -3.81 -6.53 -0.55
N ILE A 105 -3.27 -7.45 0.25
CA ILE A 105 -2.42 -8.57 -0.20
C ILE A 105 -3.19 -9.49 -1.15
N TYR A 106 -4.41 -9.89 -0.78
CA TYR A 106 -5.23 -10.78 -1.61
C TYR A 106 -5.51 -10.20 -3.01
N TYR A 107 -5.93 -8.93 -3.09
CA TYR A 107 -6.15 -8.28 -4.38
C TYR A 107 -4.85 -8.01 -5.13
N HIS A 108 -3.75 -7.73 -4.42
CA HIS A 108 -2.44 -7.56 -5.06
C HIS A 108 -1.97 -8.87 -5.71
N TYR A 109 -2.16 -9.99 -5.03
CA TYR A 109 -1.85 -11.32 -5.54
C TYR A 109 -2.67 -11.65 -6.80
N ASN A 110 -3.98 -11.39 -6.78
CA ASN A 110 -4.82 -11.55 -7.96
C ASN A 110 -4.38 -10.66 -9.13
N ALA A 111 -3.98 -9.42 -8.86
CA ALA A 111 -3.43 -8.53 -9.88
C ALA A 111 -2.10 -9.06 -10.44
N ALA A 112 -1.22 -9.59 -9.59
CA ALA A 112 0.04 -10.21 -10.02
C ALA A 112 -0.20 -11.44 -10.92
N LEU A 113 -1.18 -12.28 -10.59
CA LEU A 113 -1.61 -13.39 -11.46
C LEU A 113 -2.15 -12.90 -12.79
N HIS A 114 -2.94 -11.82 -12.79
CA HIS A 114 -3.42 -11.19 -14.02
C HIS A 114 -2.26 -10.69 -14.89
N PHE A 115 -1.28 -10.01 -14.31
CA PHE A 115 -0.09 -9.55 -15.05
C PHE A 115 0.72 -10.73 -15.59
N PHE A 116 0.89 -11.78 -14.79
CA PHE A 116 1.60 -12.98 -15.22
C PHE A 116 0.92 -13.65 -16.42
N ASN A 117 -0.41 -13.78 -16.40
CA ASN A 117 -1.18 -14.37 -17.50
C ASN A 117 -1.15 -13.51 -18.77
N ASN A 118 -1.06 -12.19 -18.61
CA ASN A 118 -1.04 -11.23 -19.73
C ASN A 118 0.37 -10.76 -20.12
N ARG A 119 1.43 -11.40 -19.60
CA ARG A 119 2.82 -10.95 -19.76
C ARG A 119 3.28 -10.79 -21.21
N TYR A 120 2.77 -11.61 -22.13
CA TYR A 120 3.13 -11.54 -23.54
C TYR A 120 2.35 -10.47 -24.30
N ALA A 121 1.13 -10.16 -23.86
CA ALA A 121 0.30 -9.14 -24.49
C ALA A 121 0.83 -7.72 -24.23
N PHE A 122 1.64 -7.55 -23.16
CA PHE A 122 2.14 -6.27 -22.69
C PHE A 122 3.67 -6.23 -22.49
N GLY A 123 4.39 -7.18 -23.12
CA GLY A 123 5.85 -7.30 -23.01
C GLY A 123 6.64 -6.29 -23.84
N CYS A 124 7.93 -6.12 -23.53
CA CYS A 124 8.86 -5.36 -24.36
C CYS A 124 8.86 -5.92 -25.79
N LEU A 125 8.79 -5.06 -26.82
CA LEU A 125 9.12 -5.50 -28.17
C LEU A 125 10.63 -5.75 -28.17
N ALA A 126 11.04 -6.95 -28.55
CA ALA A 126 12.45 -7.29 -28.72
C ALA A 126 13.05 -6.51 -29.89
#